data_AF-A0A1G7P1L0-F1
#
_entry.id   AF-A0A1G7P1L0-F1
#
_cell.length_a   1.000
_cell.length_b   1.000
_cell.length_c   1.000
_cell.angle_alpha   90.00
_cell.angle_beta   90.00
_cell.angle_gamma   90.00
#
_symmetry.space_group_name_H-M   'P 1'
#
loop_
_entity.id
_entity.type
_entity.pdbx_description
1 polymer ?
#
loop_
_entity_poly.entity_id
_entity_poly.type
_entity_poly.pdbx_seq_one_letter_code
_entity_poly.pdbx_strand_id
1 'polypeptide(L)'
;MINNVLYVGELVWYRQRFVRHPETGSRVSRVNPESEWVRRSVLALRIVSDRLWQAVRTCDATVEQRSRAVSKGIRRSREIAVNDVRQTPMPLRRMLICGECGRTVGSSIVVAMAVSMACGIETVAMPLQSVGMTSRRAWR
;
A
#
# COMPACT_ATOMS: atom_id res chain seq x y z
N MET A 1 -9.29 -8.20 -17.14
CA MET A 1 -8.09 -9.05 -16.95
C MET A 1 -8.14 -10.18 -17.98
N ILE A 2 -7.47 -10.03 -19.14
CA ILE A 2 -7.55 -10.99 -20.27
C ILE A 2 -6.22 -11.74 -20.52
N ASN A 3 -5.25 -11.68 -19.61
CA ASN A 3 -3.90 -12.22 -19.86
C ASN A 3 -3.73 -13.75 -19.77
N ASN A 4 -4.82 -14.53 -19.80
CA ASN A 4 -4.74 -15.99 -19.71
C ASN A 4 -4.57 -16.62 -21.10
N VAL A 5 -3.38 -17.14 -21.38
CA VAL A 5 -3.04 -17.88 -22.62
C VAL A 5 -3.88 -19.14 -22.82
N LEU A 6 -4.56 -19.64 -21.79
CA LEU A 6 -5.51 -20.73 -21.94
C LEU A 6 -6.64 -20.40 -22.92
N TYR A 7 -7.01 -19.13 -23.08
CA TYR A 7 -8.09 -18.73 -23.98
C TYR A 7 -7.80 -19.01 -25.46
N VAL A 8 -6.52 -19.02 -25.85
CA VAL A 8 -6.09 -19.43 -27.20
C VAL A 8 -5.84 -20.94 -27.31
N GLY A 9 -6.08 -21.70 -26.23
CA GLY A 9 -5.84 -23.13 -26.16
C GLY A 9 -4.40 -23.49 -25.80
N GLU A 10 -3.67 -22.63 -25.08
CA GLU A 10 -2.32 -22.94 -24.60
C GLU A 10 -2.29 -23.08 -23.07
N LEU A 11 -1.90 -24.27 -22.60
CA LEU A 11 -1.66 -24.53 -21.19
C LEU A 11 -0.18 -24.26 -20.88
N VAL A 12 0.09 -23.28 -20.00
CA VAL A 12 1.45 -22.95 -19.57
C VAL A 12 1.56 -23.04 -18.05
N TRP A 13 2.37 -23.99 -17.57
CA TRP A 13 2.60 -24.26 -16.15
C TRP A 13 4.07 -24.29 -15.79
N TYR A 14 4.36 -24.55 -14.50
CA TYR A 14 5.72 -24.56 -13.93
C TYR A 14 6.45 -23.21 -14.00
N ARG A 15 5.71 -22.09 -13.98
CA ARG A 15 6.28 -20.73 -14.03
C ARG A 15 6.98 -20.29 -12.74
N GLN A 16 6.59 -20.88 -11.62
CA GLN A 16 7.18 -20.62 -10.31
C GLN A 16 7.20 -21.92 -9.51
N ARG A 17 8.19 -22.03 -8.62
CA ARG A 17 8.29 -23.08 -7.63
C ARG A 17 8.31 -22.47 -6.24
N PHE A 18 7.80 -23.23 -5.28
CA PHE A 18 7.82 -22.85 -3.89
C PHE A 18 8.94 -23.60 -3.20
N VAL A 19 9.90 -22.85 -2.64
CA VAL A 19 11.05 -23.40 -1.94
C VAL A 19 10.96 -23.01 -0.48
N ARG A 20 11.21 -23.97 0.41
CA ARG A 20 11.32 -23.68 1.84
C ARG A 20 12.68 -23.05 2.09
N HIS A 21 12.70 -21.91 2.77
CA HIS A 21 13.95 -21.27 3.17
C HIS A 21 14.65 -22.13 4.22
N PRO A 22 15.95 -22.45 4.06
CA PRO A 22 16.65 -23.37 4.96
C PRO A 22 16.73 -22.83 6.39
N GLU A 23 16.95 -21.53 6.56
CA GLU A 23 17.11 -20.90 7.88
C GLU A 23 15.78 -20.51 8.53
N THR A 24 14.88 -19.83 7.81
CA THR A 24 13.64 -19.29 8.38
C THR A 24 12.48 -20.28 8.34
N GLY A 25 12.60 -21.39 7.62
CA GLY A 25 11.52 -22.36 7.42
C GLY A 25 10.32 -21.85 6.59
N SER A 26 10.35 -20.58 6.20
CA SER A 26 9.28 -19.90 5.47
C SER A 26 9.21 -20.37 4.01
N ARG A 27 7.99 -20.36 3.44
CA ARG A 27 7.75 -20.70 2.04
C ARG A 27 8.03 -19.46 1.16
N VAL A 28 9.01 -19.57 0.26
CA VAL A 28 9.39 -18.51 -0.67
C VAL A 28 8.99 -18.92 -2.08
N SER A 29 8.25 -18.04 -2.80
CA SER A 29 7.99 -18.24 -4.23
C SER A 29 9.21 -17.78 -5.04
N ARG A 30 9.70 -18.65 -5.92
CA ARG A 30 10.79 -18.37 -6.86
C ARG A 30 10.27 -18.58 -8.27
N VAL A 31 10.49 -17.59 -9.14
CA VAL A 31 10.13 -17.68 -10.56
C VAL A 31 11.11 -18.64 -11.24
N ASN A 32 10.58 -19.59 -12.00
CA ASN A 32 11.39 -20.49 -12.82
C ASN A 32 11.74 -19.79 -14.14
N PRO A 33 12.93 -20.03 -14.70
CA PRO A 33 13.28 -19.51 -16.02
C PRO A 33 12.31 -20.04 -17.08
N GLU A 34 12.11 -19.29 -18.16
CA GLU A 34 11.14 -19.65 -19.21
C GLU A 34 11.46 -20.95 -19.95
N SER A 35 12.72 -21.41 -19.89
CA SER A 35 13.18 -22.70 -20.42
C SER A 35 12.60 -23.89 -19.67
N GLU A 36 12.26 -23.72 -18.39
CA GLU A 36 11.61 -24.74 -17.57
C GLU A 36 10.08 -24.70 -17.70
N TRP A 37 9.53 -23.66 -18.34
CA TRP A 37 8.08 -23.55 -18.48
C TRP A 37 7.58 -24.60 -19.46
N VAL A 38 6.66 -25.43 -18.96
CA VAL A 38 6.04 -26.44 -19.80
C VAL A 38 4.83 -25.80 -20.49
N ARG A 39 4.84 -25.87 -21.83
CA ARG A 39 3.81 -25.32 -22.71
C ARG A 39 3.17 -26.47 -23.47
N ARG A 40 1.84 -26.55 -23.48
CA ARG A 40 1.08 -27.57 -24.22
C ARG A 40 -0.07 -26.92 -24.98
N SER A 41 -0.17 -27.20 -26.28
CA SER A 41 -1.31 -26.82 -27.09
C SER A 41 -2.47 -27.80 -26.85
N VAL A 42 -3.63 -27.26 -26.49
CA VAL A 42 -4.88 -27.98 -26.23
C VAL A 42 -6.02 -27.19 -26.90
N LEU A 43 -6.20 -27.45 -28.20
CA LEU A 43 -7.21 -26.76 -29.02
C LEU A 43 -8.65 -26.94 -28.50
N ALA A 44 -8.93 -28.06 -27.82
CA ALA A 44 -10.24 -28.34 -27.22
C ALA A 44 -10.64 -27.32 -26.12
N LEU A 45 -9.68 -26.61 -25.53
CA LEU A 45 -9.92 -25.59 -24.50
C LEU A 45 -9.91 -24.17 -25.07
N ARG A 46 -9.79 -24.01 -26.39
CA ARG A 46 -9.76 -22.71 -27.04
C ARG A 46 -11.14 -22.07 -27.01
N ILE A 47 -11.23 -20.90 -26.38
CA ILE A 47 -12.45 -20.10 -26.30
C ILE A 47 -12.41 -18.96 -27.33
N VAL A 48 -11.21 -18.41 -27.59
CA VAL A 48 -11.02 -17.22 -28.40
C VAL A 48 -10.14 -17.53 -29.60
N SER A 49 -10.41 -16.88 -30.74
CA SER A 49 -9.55 -17.00 -31.93
C SER A 49 -8.24 -16.22 -31.78
N ASP A 50 -7.17 -16.70 -32.42
CA ASP A 50 -5.86 -16.01 -32.41
C ASP A 50 -5.98 -14.58 -32.91
N ARG A 51 -6.82 -14.34 -33.93
CA ARG A 51 -7.08 -13.00 -34.47
C ARG A 51 -7.65 -12.06 -33.41
N LEU A 52 -8.65 -12.52 -32.65
CA LEU A 52 -9.26 -11.69 -31.60
C LEU A 52 -8.28 -11.49 -30.43
N TRP A 53 -7.55 -12.53 -30.06
CA TRP A 53 -6.50 -12.45 -29.05
C TRP A 53 -5.44 -11.40 -29.38
N GLN A 54 -4.91 -11.41 -30.61
CA GLN A 54 -3.94 -10.42 -31.05
C GLN A 54 -4.52 -9.00 -31.07
N ALA A 55 -5.76 -8.83 -31.54
CA ALA A 55 -6.42 -7.53 -31.53
C ALA A 55 -6.56 -6.95 -30.11
N VAL A 56 -6.94 -7.77 -29.13
CA VAL A 56 -7.02 -7.34 -27.71
C VAL A 56 -5.65 -6.99 -27.18
N ARG A 57 -4.63 -7.80 -27.47
CA ARG A 57 -3.25 -7.53 -27.05
C ARG A 57 -2.71 -6.20 -27.58
N THR A 58 -3.02 -5.85 -28.82
CA THR A 58 -2.68 -4.55 -29.41
C THR A 58 -3.43 -3.40 -28.73
N CYS A 59 -4.71 -3.59 -28.42
CA CYS A 59 -5.51 -2.62 -27.67
C CYS A 59 -4.94 -2.38 -26.27
N ASP A 60 -4.66 -3.45 -25.52
CA ASP A 60 -4.09 -3.39 -24.18
C ASP A 60 -2.73 -2.68 -24.17
N ALA A 61 -1.87 -2.96 -25.15
CA ALA A 61 -0.59 -2.25 -25.29
C ALA A 61 -0.78 -0.73 -25.49
N THR A 62 -1.78 -0.35 -26.29
CA THR A 62 -2.12 1.06 -26.53
C THR A 62 -2.66 1.73 -25.26
N VAL A 63 -3.53 1.04 -24.52
CA VAL A 63 -4.09 1.54 -23.26
C VAL A 63 -3.00 1.70 -22.20
N GLU A 64 -2.12 0.71 -22.05
CA GLU A 64 -1.00 0.77 -21.11
C GLU A 64 -0.05 1.93 -21.44
N GLN A 65 0.20 2.19 -22.72
CA GLN A 65 1.03 3.32 -23.13
C GLN A 65 0.39 4.67 -22.78
N ARG A 66 -0.93 4.81 -22.95
CA ARG A 66 -1.68 6.02 -22.57
C ARG A 66 -1.76 6.19 -21.06
N SER A 67 -1.95 5.12 -20.31
CA SER A 67 -2.08 5.17 -18.84
C SER A 67 -0.73 5.26 -18.13
N ARG A 68 0.40 5.00 -18.80
CA ARG A 68 1.73 4.87 -18.17
C ARG A 68 2.10 6.04 -17.25
N ALA A 69 1.85 7.28 -17.69
CA ALA A 69 2.17 8.47 -16.90
C ALA A 69 1.29 8.56 -15.64
N VAL A 70 -0.01 8.30 -15.79
CA VAL A 70 -0.98 8.28 -14.68
C VAL A 70 -0.64 7.17 -13.70
N SER A 71 -0.40 5.94 -14.17
CA SER A 71 -0.01 4.79 -13.35
C SER A 71 1.29 5.06 -12.56
N LYS A 72 2.29 5.69 -13.19
CA LYS A 72 3.52 6.13 -12.50
C LYS A 72 3.23 7.18 -11.42
N GLY A 73 2.38 8.15 -11.69
CA GLY A 73 1.95 9.17 -10.73
C GLY A 73 1.23 8.56 -9.52
N ILE A 74 0.28 7.66 -9.76
CA ILE A 74 -0.44 6.92 -8.70
C ILE A 74 0.52 6.09 -7.86
N ARG A 75 1.46 5.37 -8.49
CA ARG A 75 2.46 4.58 -7.77
C ARG A 75 3.34 5.45 -6.88
N ARG A 76 3.87 6.56 -7.40
CA ARG A 76 4.66 7.51 -6.62
C ARG A 76 3.86 8.09 -5.46
N SER A 77 2.60 8.45 -5.69
CA SER A 77 1.71 8.95 -4.63
C SER A 77 1.50 7.90 -3.53
N ARG A 78 1.33 6.63 -3.88
CA ARG A 78 1.25 5.52 -2.90
C ARG A 78 2.56 5.33 -2.15
N GLU A 79 3.71 5.39 -2.83
CA GLU A 79 5.03 5.27 -2.19
C GLU A 79 5.28 6.41 -1.20
N ILE A 80 4.85 7.63 -1.53
CA ILE A 80 4.89 8.77 -0.60
C ILE A 80 3.94 8.52 0.59
N ALA A 81 2.71 8.06 0.34
CA ALA A 81 1.73 7.80 1.40
C ALA A 81 2.20 6.70 2.38
N VAL A 82 2.87 5.65 1.90
CA VAL A 82 3.39 4.56 2.75
C VAL A 82 4.58 5.03 3.60
N ASN A 83 5.41 5.93 3.07
CA ASN A 83 6.55 6.50 3.81
C ASN A 83 6.18 7.71 4.68
N ASP A 84 4.94 8.23 4.59
CA ASP A 84 4.48 9.34 5.39
C ASP A 84 3.99 8.86 6.77
N VAL A 85 4.92 8.76 7.73
CA VAL A 85 4.66 8.46 9.14
C VAL A 85 3.64 9.44 9.78
N ARG A 86 3.31 10.56 9.11
CA ARG A 86 2.39 11.59 9.62
C ARG A 86 0.90 11.29 9.35
N GLN A 87 0.57 10.21 8.63
CA GLN A 87 -0.79 9.89 8.20
C GLN A 87 -1.40 8.63 8.82
N THR A 88 -1.23 8.42 10.13
CA THR A 88 -2.29 7.68 10.85
C THR A 88 -3.37 8.69 11.19
N PRO A 89 -4.50 8.77 10.46
CA PRO A 89 -5.55 9.71 10.79
C PRO A 89 -6.17 9.30 12.13
N MET A 90 -5.74 9.95 13.22
CA MET A 90 -6.49 9.88 14.47
C MET A 90 -7.74 10.75 14.30
N PRO A 91 -8.95 10.17 14.24
CA PRO A 91 -10.18 10.88 13.86
C PRO A 91 -10.50 12.05 14.79
N LEU A 92 -9.94 12.07 16.00
CA LEU A 92 -10.19 13.10 17.01
C LEU A 92 -9.04 14.13 17.15
N ARG A 93 -7.98 14.06 16.33
CA ARG A 93 -6.82 14.97 16.43
C ARG A 93 -7.18 16.45 16.26
N ARG A 94 -8.25 16.78 15.53
CA ARG A 94 -8.75 18.17 15.38
C ARG A 94 -9.82 18.56 16.41
N MET A 95 -10.25 17.63 17.27
CA MET A 95 -11.27 17.86 18.30
C MET A 95 -10.70 17.89 19.71
N LEU A 96 -9.56 17.23 19.96
CA LEU A 96 -8.92 17.21 21.26
C LEU A 96 -8.07 18.46 21.47
N ILE A 97 -8.37 19.20 22.53
CA ILE A 97 -7.57 20.34 23.00
C ILE A 97 -7.01 20.02 24.39
N CYS A 98 -5.82 20.52 24.68
CA CYS A 98 -5.28 20.47 26.04
C CYS A 98 -6.08 21.42 26.94
N GLY A 99 -6.57 20.93 28.08
CA GLY A 99 -7.32 21.72 29.05
C GLY A 99 -6.48 22.76 29.80
N GLU A 100 -5.16 22.60 29.80
CA GLU A 100 -4.24 23.48 30.53
C GLU A 100 -3.65 24.58 29.63
N CYS A 101 -3.26 24.24 28.39
CA CYS A 101 -2.65 25.20 27.46
C CYS A 101 -3.52 25.58 26.25
N GLY A 102 -4.70 24.97 26.09
CA GLY A 102 -5.67 25.31 25.06
C GLY A 102 -5.33 24.91 23.62
N ARG A 103 -4.17 24.27 23.37
CA ARG A 103 -3.72 23.89 22.01
C ARG A 103 -4.25 22.52 21.58
N THR A 104 -4.45 22.32 20.28
CA THR A 104 -4.90 21.06 19.68
C THR A 104 -3.86 19.96 19.84
N VAL A 105 -4.26 18.79 20.36
CA VAL A 105 -3.36 17.68 20.64
C VAL A 105 -3.01 16.94 19.34
N GLY A 106 -1.71 16.81 19.08
CA GLY A 106 -1.17 15.95 18.03
C GLY A 106 -0.37 16.64 16.94
N SER A 107 -0.13 17.96 16.96
CA SER A 107 0.88 18.58 16.07
C SER A 107 2.23 17.90 16.27
N SER A 108 2.87 17.48 15.18
CA SER A 108 4.03 16.59 15.16
C SER A 108 5.12 16.98 16.17
N ILE A 109 5.75 15.97 16.80
CA ILE A 109 6.90 16.07 17.72
C ILE A 109 8.06 16.94 17.22
N VAL A 110 8.12 17.29 15.92
CA VAL A 110 9.18 18.13 15.36
C VAL A 110 9.08 19.61 15.75
N VAL A 111 8.01 20.04 16.45
CA VAL A 111 7.95 21.39 17.08
C VAL A 111 8.41 21.35 18.54
N ALA A 112 8.73 20.17 19.11
CA ALA A 112 9.07 20.04 20.53
C ALA A 112 10.35 20.81 20.94
N MET A 113 11.26 21.11 20.01
CA MET A 113 12.48 21.87 20.33
C MET A 113 12.25 23.39 20.45
N ALA A 114 11.14 23.93 19.95
CA ALA A 114 10.84 25.37 20.03
C ALA A 114 9.88 25.74 21.17
N VAL A 115 9.32 24.75 21.88
CA VAL A 115 8.30 24.99 22.92
C VAL A 115 8.90 25.01 24.33
N SER A 116 10.19 24.67 24.51
CA SER A 116 10.84 24.71 25.82
C SER A 116 11.07 26.11 26.39
N MET A 117 10.94 27.20 25.62
CA MET A 117 11.22 28.56 26.12
C MET A 117 9.98 29.36 26.56
N ALA A 118 8.76 28.88 26.29
CA ALA A 118 7.54 29.62 26.64
C ALA A 118 6.79 29.05 27.86
N CYS A 119 7.23 27.92 28.40
CA CYS A 119 6.64 27.29 29.59
C CYS A 119 7.78 26.86 30.49
N GLY A 120 8.03 27.60 31.57
CA GLY A 120 9.07 27.32 32.56
C GLY A 120 8.74 26.07 33.39
N ILE A 121 8.73 24.92 32.75
CA ILE A 121 8.54 23.62 33.40
C ILE A 121 9.91 22.95 33.39
N GLU A 122 10.58 22.97 34.54
CA GLU A 122 11.70 22.08 34.79
C GLU A 122 11.22 20.64 34.61
N THR A 123 11.95 19.88 33.80
CA THR A 123 11.71 18.46 33.55
C THR A 123 11.81 17.66 34.85
N VAL A 124 10.68 17.45 35.52
CA VAL A 124 10.53 16.36 36.49
C VAL A 124 9.82 15.22 35.79
N ALA A 125 10.58 14.16 35.51
CA ALA A 125 10.05 12.88 35.10
C ALA A 125 9.23 12.30 36.25
N MET A 126 7.89 12.32 36.17
CA MET A 126 7.02 11.55 37.06
C MET A 126 5.68 11.16 36.41
N PRO A 127 5.06 10.07 36.89
CA PRO A 127 4.52 9.03 36.04
C PRO A 127 3.02 9.18 35.73
N LEU A 128 2.60 8.42 34.71
CA LEU A 128 1.24 8.07 34.30
C LEU A 128 0.19 8.17 35.44
N GLN A 129 -0.51 9.31 35.52
CA GLN A 129 -1.82 9.37 36.13
C GLN A 129 -2.81 10.08 35.20
N SER A 130 -4.01 9.50 35.17
CA SER A 130 -5.09 9.73 34.22
C SER A 130 -5.56 11.19 34.18
N VAL A 131 -5.19 11.92 33.12
CA VAL A 131 -5.74 13.25 32.83
C VAL A 131 -7.12 13.08 32.21
N GLY A 132 -8.15 13.54 32.93
CA GLY A 132 -9.54 13.50 32.48
C GLY A 132 -9.77 14.35 31.22
N MET A 133 -10.25 13.73 30.15
CA MET A 133 -10.64 14.38 28.90
C MET A 133 -12.12 14.80 28.99
N THR A 134 -12.42 16.10 28.94
CA THR A 134 -13.81 16.58 28.90
C THR A 134 -14.21 16.95 27.46
N SER A 135 -15.33 16.40 27.01
CA SER A 135 -15.94 16.72 25.71
C SER A 135 -16.81 17.99 25.84
N ARG A 136 -16.73 18.91 24.88
CA ARG A 136 -17.63 20.08 24.85
C ARG A 136 -19.03 19.62 24.47
N ARG A 137 -19.99 19.75 25.40
CA ARG A 137 -21.41 19.90 25.05
C ARG A 137 -21.63 21.29 24.47
N ALA A 138 -22.18 21.37 23.27
CA ALA A 138 -23.09 22.42 22.82
C ALA A 138 -23.68 22.00 21.46
N TRP A 139 -24.76 21.22 21.50
CA TRP A 139 -25.72 21.19 20.39
C TRP A 139 -26.79 22.23 20.71
N ARG A 140 -26.78 23.34 19.96
CA ARG A 140 -27.96 24.10 19.56
C ARG A 140 -27.94 24.17 18.05
#